data_AF-A0A966THA3-F1
#
_entry.id   AF-A0A966THA3-F1
#
_cell.length_a   1.000
_cell.length_b   1.000
_cell.length_c   1.000
_cell.angle_alpha   90.00
_cell.angle_beta   90.00
_cell.angle_gamma   90.00
#
_symmetry.space_group_name_H-M   'P 1'
#
loop_
_entity.id
_entity.type
_entity.pdbx_description
1 polymer ?
#
loop_
_entity_poly.entity_id
_entity_poly.type
_entity_poly.pdbx_seq_one_letter_code
_entity_poly.pdbx_strand_id
1 'polypeptide(L)'
;MFISIRAKIFLVLSICLVLAAAFIYAQTDRRHINNNSVVLISSVGCRSAETRTVGTIIDGGFILTVAHGVAGQNANRIIFADGETTQASIAVIDSNLDLALLKFDQAPLRSPV
;
A
#
# COMPACT_ATOMS: atom_id res chain seq x y z
N MET A 1 -18.67 14.75 55.80
CA MET A 1 -17.90 15.59 54.85
C MET A 1 -18.61 15.55 53.50
N PHE A 2 -19.52 16.50 53.25
CA PHE A 2 -20.33 16.54 52.03
C PHE A 2 -19.55 17.23 50.90
N ILE A 3 -19.14 16.46 49.90
CA ILE A 3 -18.54 17.02 48.68
C ILE A 3 -19.62 17.86 47.98
N SER A 4 -19.34 19.14 47.77
CA SER A 4 -20.23 20.10 47.12
C SER A 4 -20.72 19.57 45.76
N ILE A 5 -21.99 19.81 45.43
CA ILE A 5 -22.60 19.40 44.16
C ILE A 5 -21.76 19.87 42.96
N ARG A 6 -21.12 21.04 43.05
CA ARG A 6 -20.20 21.57 42.03
C ARG A 6 -18.97 20.68 41.82
N ALA A 7 -18.41 20.11 42.89
CA ALA A 7 -17.27 19.22 42.80
C ALA A 7 -17.64 17.84 42.20
N LYS A 8 -18.86 17.36 42.43
CA LYS A 8 -19.37 16.13 41.78
C LYS A 8 -19.57 16.31 40.27
N ILE A 9 -20.16 17.44 39.87
CA ILE A 9 -20.34 17.78 38.44
C ILE A 9 -18.99 17.89 37.73
N PHE A 10 -18.02 18.56 38.36
CA PHE A 10 -16.68 18.70 37.80
C PHE A 10 -15.98 17.34 37.62
N LEU A 11 -16.07 16.46 38.62
CA LEU A 11 -15.52 15.10 38.54
C LEU A 11 -16.11 14.30 37.37
N VAL A 12 -17.44 14.31 37.22
CA VAL A 12 -18.12 13.58 36.14
C VAL A 12 -17.71 14.11 34.77
N LEU A 13 -17.63 15.43 34.60
CA LEU A 13 -17.19 16.04 33.35
C LEU A 13 -15.74 15.67 33.00
N SER A 14 -14.83 15.67 33.98
CA SER A 14 -13.45 15.26 33.76
C SER A 14 -13.35 13.79 33.34
N ILE A 15 -14.12 12.90 33.97
CA ILE A 15 -14.16 11.47 33.61
C ILE A 15 -14.69 11.29 32.18
N CYS A 16 -15.79 11.96 31.82
CA CYS A 16 -16.33 11.91 30.47
C CYS A 16 -15.32 12.40 29.42
N LEU A 17 -14.58 13.47 29.71
CA LEU A 17 -13.56 13.99 28.82
C LEU A 17 -12.42 12.98 28.59
N VAL A 18 -11.93 12.36 29.67
CA VAL A 18 -10.86 11.34 29.59
C VAL A 18 -11.34 10.13 28.79
N LEU A 19 -12.56 9.66 29.03
CA LEU A 19 -13.14 8.54 28.29
C LEU A 19 -13.33 8.87 26.80
N ALA A 20 -13.80 10.08 26.48
CA ALA A 20 -13.93 10.51 25.09
C ALA A 20 -12.56 10.59 24.38
N ALA A 21 -11.54 11.14 25.05
CA ALA A 21 -10.19 11.21 24.50
C ALA A 21 -9.59 9.81 24.28
N ALA A 22 -9.74 8.90 25.24
CA ALA A 22 -9.27 7.52 25.11
C ALA A 22 -10.00 6.77 23.98
N PHE A 23 -11.31 6.99 23.81
CA PHE A 23 -12.08 6.41 22.71
C PHE A 23 -11.63 6.95 21.35
N ILE A 24 -11.40 8.26 21.21
CA ILE A 24 -10.88 8.87 19.97
C ILE A 24 -9.49 8.32 19.65
N TYR A 25 -8.61 8.23 20.64
CA TYR A 25 -7.26 7.66 20.48
C TYR A 25 -7.33 6.19 20.01
N ALA A 26 -8.17 5.38 20.66
CA ALA A 26 -8.36 3.97 20.29
C ALA A 26 -8.95 3.80 18.87
N GLN A 27 -9.82 4.70 18.43
CA GLN A 27 -10.36 4.70 17.06
C GLN A 27 -9.35 5.20 16.01
N THR A 28 -8.24 5.82 16.43
CA THR A 28 -7.21 6.32 15.52
C THR A 28 -6.24 5.22 15.08
N ASP A 29 -6.19 4.08 15.78
CA ASP A 29 -5.47 2.88 15.33
C ASP A 29 -6.29 2.06 14.30
N ARG A 30 -6.84 2.76 13.30
CA ARG A 30 -7.26 2.09 12.07
C ARG A 30 -5.98 1.80 11.31
N ARG A 31 -5.58 0.52 11.28
CA ARG A 31 -4.63 0.01 10.28
C ARG A 31 -5.08 0.52 8.91
N HIS A 32 -4.40 1.54 8.41
CA HIS A 32 -4.53 1.95 7.02
C HIS A 32 -4.20 0.71 6.20
N ILE A 33 -5.19 0.14 5.51
CA ILE A 33 -4.91 -0.85 4.47
C ILE A 33 -4.20 -0.05 3.38
N ASN A 34 -2.87 -0.09 3.40
CA ASN A 34 -2.03 0.59 2.45
C ASN A 34 -2.10 -0.18 1.13
N ASN A 35 -3.04 0.19 0.27
CA ASN A 35 -3.16 -0.38 -1.08
C ASN A 35 -2.00 0.02 -2.00
N ASN A 36 -1.04 0.86 -1.56
CA ASN A 36 0.11 1.26 -2.38
C ASN A 36 1.06 0.09 -2.64
N SER A 37 0.92 -1.05 -1.95
CA SER A 37 1.68 -2.25 -2.28
C SER A 37 1.16 -2.96 -3.53
N VAL A 38 -0.07 -2.71 -3.97
CA VAL A 38 -0.65 -3.35 -5.16
C VAL A 38 -0.54 -2.41 -6.34
N VAL A 39 -0.03 -2.92 -7.46
CA VAL A 39 0.21 -2.14 -8.67
C VAL A 39 -0.39 -2.83 -9.89
N LEU A 40 -0.80 -2.02 -10.86
CA LEU A 40 -1.15 -2.52 -12.19
C LEU A 40 0.10 -2.54 -13.06
N ILE A 41 0.28 -3.63 -13.82
CA ILE A 41 1.41 -3.83 -14.72
C ILE A 41 0.84 -3.90 -16.14
N SER A 42 1.29 -2.98 -16.98
CA SER A 42 1.01 -2.95 -18.42
C SER A 42 2.27 -3.35 -19.16
N SER A 43 2.20 -4.40 -19.97
CA SER A 43 3.36 -4.95 -20.66
C SER A 43 3.13 -5.05 -22.17
N VAL A 44 4.14 -4.65 -22.94
CA VAL A 44 4.14 -4.65 -24.41
C VAL A 44 5.42 -5.29 -24.92
N GLY A 45 5.34 -6.04 -26.02
CA GLY A 45 6.48 -6.76 -26.59
C GLY A 45 6.06 -7.71 -27.69
N CYS A 46 6.54 -8.96 -27.65
CA CYS A 46 6.37 -9.91 -28.74
C CYS A 46 4.93 -10.42 -28.92
N ARG A 47 4.04 -10.19 -27.95
CA ARG A 47 2.62 -10.55 -28.08
C ARG A 47 1.86 -9.51 -28.90
N SER A 48 0.83 -9.94 -29.62
CA SER A 48 0.03 -9.07 -30.51
C SER A 48 -0.77 -7.99 -29.77
N ALA A 49 -0.97 -8.16 -28.46
CA ALA A 49 -1.73 -7.24 -27.62
C ALA A 49 -0.95 -6.93 -26.33
N GLU A 50 -1.17 -5.72 -25.83
CA GLU A 50 -0.75 -5.33 -24.48
C GLU A 50 -1.35 -6.30 -23.46
N THR A 51 -0.53 -6.79 -22.54
CA THR A 51 -1.00 -7.57 -21.40
C THR A 51 -1.14 -6.68 -20.19
N ARG A 52 -2.24 -6.85 -19.44
CA ARG A 52 -2.45 -6.19 -18.16
C ARG A 52 -2.52 -7.24 -17.07
N THR A 53 -1.71 -7.07 -16.04
CA THR A 53 -1.68 -7.94 -14.86
C THR A 53 -1.55 -7.10 -13.59
N VAL A 54 -1.64 -7.75 -12.44
CA VAL A 54 -1.47 -7.12 -11.13
C VAL A 54 -0.19 -7.66 -10.49
N GLY A 55 0.52 -6.80 -9.79
CA GLY A 55 1.67 -7.19 -8.98
C GLY A 55 1.56 -6.66 -7.56
N THR A 56 2.35 -7.24 -6.68
CA THR A 56 2.56 -6.73 -5.33
C THR A 56 4.00 -6.28 -5.17
N ILE A 57 4.21 -5.03 -4.79
CA ILE A 57 5.51 -4.51 -4.37
C ILE A 57 5.94 -5.29 -3.13
N ILE A 58 7.12 -5.90 -3.23
CA ILE A 58 7.83 -6.55 -2.14
C ILE A 58 9.08 -5.73 -1.83
N ASP A 59 9.86 -6.18 -0.84
CA ASP A 59 11.05 -5.47 -0.39
C ASP A 59 12.11 -5.28 -1.51
N GLY A 60 13.01 -4.31 -1.32
CA GLY A 60 14.16 -4.08 -2.19
C GLY A 60 13.85 -3.52 -3.58
N GLY A 61 12.69 -2.89 -3.79
CA GLY A 61 12.31 -2.32 -5.09
C GLY A 61 11.89 -3.38 -6.11
N PHE A 62 11.33 -4.49 -5.63
CA PHE A 62 10.83 -5.58 -6.46
C PHE A 62 9.32 -5.66 -6.44
N ILE A 63 8.76 -6.25 -7.49
CA ILE A 63 7.34 -6.57 -7.62
C ILE A 63 7.24 -8.07 -7.94
N LEU A 64 6.42 -8.78 -7.17
CA LEU A 64 6.04 -10.16 -7.46
C LEU A 64 4.74 -10.15 -8.28
N THR A 65 4.72 -10.91 -9.37
CA THR A 65 3.54 -11.10 -10.23
C THR A 65 3.56 -12.48 -10.88
N VAL A 66 2.59 -12.75 -11.76
CA VAL A 66 2.48 -13.96 -12.55
C VAL A 66 3.35 -13.91 -13.80
N ALA A 67 4.04 -15.01 -14.12
CA ALA A 67 4.95 -15.08 -15.27
C ALA A 67 4.20 -14.88 -16.59
N HIS A 68 3.04 -15.53 -16.76
CA HIS A 68 2.30 -15.46 -18.01
C HIS A 68 1.82 -14.04 -18.36
N GLY A 69 1.75 -13.12 -17.38
CA GLY A 69 1.37 -11.73 -17.58
C GLY A 69 2.48 -10.86 -18.18
N VAL A 70 3.75 -11.28 -18.05
CA VAL A 70 4.93 -10.48 -18.42
C VAL A 70 5.93 -11.22 -19.33
N ALA A 71 5.84 -12.54 -19.43
CA ALA A 71 6.74 -13.35 -20.25
C ALA A 71 6.60 -13.03 -21.74
N GLY A 72 7.74 -12.77 -22.39
CA GLY A 72 7.82 -12.39 -23.81
C GLY A 72 7.52 -10.91 -24.09
N GLN A 73 7.46 -10.08 -23.04
CA GLN A 73 7.25 -8.64 -23.17
C GLN A 73 8.59 -7.88 -23.07
N ASN A 74 8.73 -6.81 -23.84
CA ASN A 74 9.99 -6.05 -23.96
C ASN A 74 9.97 -4.77 -23.11
N ALA A 75 8.78 -4.28 -22.76
CA ALA A 75 8.58 -3.13 -21.90
C ALA A 75 7.50 -3.43 -20.87
N ASN A 76 7.76 -3.12 -19.60
CA ASN A 76 6.79 -3.23 -18.51
C ASN A 76 6.66 -1.88 -17.82
N ARG A 77 5.43 -1.38 -17.77
CA ARG A 77 5.06 -0.14 -17.07
C ARG A 77 4.27 -0.49 -15.82
N ILE A 78 4.74 0.01 -14.69
CA ILE A 78 4.05 -0.07 -13.40
C ILE A 78 3.17 1.16 -13.26
N ILE A 79 1.94 0.97 -12.83
CA ILE A 79 0.95 2.02 -12.56
C ILE A 79 0.54 1.88 -11.09
N PHE A 80 0.89 2.88 -10.29
CA PHE A 80 0.57 2.95 -8.86
C PHE A 80 -0.88 3.38 -8.63
N ALA A 81 -1.35 3.23 -7.39
CA ALA A 81 -2.73 3.55 -7.02
C ALA A 81 -3.08 5.04 -7.17
N ASP A 82 -2.09 5.93 -7.07
CA ASP A 82 -2.21 7.36 -7.32
C ASP A 82 -2.14 7.73 -8.83
N GLY A 83 -1.94 6.75 -9.69
CA GLY A 83 -1.80 6.92 -11.13
C GLY A 83 -0.39 7.27 -11.59
N GLU A 84 0.58 7.42 -10.68
CA GLU A 84 1.98 7.56 -11.07
C GLU A 84 2.45 6.31 -11.81
N THR A 85 3.42 6.50 -12.72
CA THR A 85 3.94 5.39 -13.52
C THR A 85 5.45 5.36 -13.52
N THR A 86 6.01 4.15 -13.48
CA THR A 86 7.45 3.92 -13.62
C THR A 86 7.72 2.74 -14.53
N GLN A 87 8.93 2.66 -15.08
CA GLN A 87 9.36 1.52 -15.88
C GLN A 87 9.90 0.42 -14.96
N ALA A 88 9.68 -0.83 -15.37
CA ALA A 88 10.24 -2.00 -14.71
C ALA A 88 10.88 -2.96 -15.71
N SER A 89 11.92 -3.63 -15.23
CA SER A 89 12.61 -4.70 -15.95
C SER A 89 12.29 -6.04 -15.30
N ILE A 90 12.25 -7.10 -16.10
CA ILE A 90 12.11 -8.47 -15.57
C ILE A 90 13.44 -8.85 -14.93
N ALA A 91 13.42 -9.15 -13.63
CA ALA A 91 14.59 -9.62 -12.90
C ALA A 91 14.75 -11.14 -13.02
N VAL A 92 13.65 -11.88 -12.86
CA VAL A 92 13.61 -13.34 -13.03
C VAL A 92 12.19 -13.80 -13.38
N ILE A 93 12.11 -14.90 -14.13
CA ILE A 93 10.88 -15.63 -14.42
C ILE A 93 11.06 -17.10 -14.00
N ASP A 94 10.09 -17.63 -13.28
CA ASP A 94 9.88 -19.07 -13.10
C ASP A 94 8.58 -19.45 -13.80
N SER A 95 8.69 -20.05 -14.98
CA SER A 95 7.53 -20.48 -15.76
C SER A 95 6.86 -21.75 -15.22
N ASN A 96 7.54 -22.52 -14.37
CA ASN A 96 6.97 -23.74 -13.80
C ASN A 96 5.99 -23.40 -12.67
N LEU A 97 6.33 -22.37 -11.88
CA LEU A 97 5.48 -21.86 -10.79
C LEU A 97 4.57 -20.71 -11.24
N ASP A 98 4.68 -20.26 -12.49
CA ASP A 98 4.01 -19.08 -13.03
C ASP A 98 4.29 -17.80 -12.22
N LEU A 99 5.55 -17.60 -11.82
CA LEU A 99 6.00 -16.45 -11.04
C LEU A 99 7.02 -15.60 -11.80
N ALA A 100 6.93 -14.29 -11.61
CA ALA A 100 7.94 -13.35 -12.10
C ALA A 100 8.23 -12.28 -11.06
N LEU A 101 9.52 -11.91 -10.97
CA LEU A 101 9.98 -10.73 -10.26
C LEU A 101 10.33 -9.65 -11.25
N LEU A 102 9.78 -8.46 -11.03
CA LEU A 102 10.13 -7.25 -11.75
C LEU A 102 10.90 -6.33 -10.81
N LYS A 103 11.90 -5.64 -11.33
CA LYS A 103 12.63 -4.58 -10.63
C LYS A 103 12.22 -3.24 -11.22
N PHE A 104 11.91 -2.28 -10.36
CA PHE A 104 11.61 -0.91 -10.76
C PHE A 104 12.49 0.06 -9.99
N ASP A 105 12.80 1.20 -10.61
CA ASP A 105 13.49 2.26 -9.91
C ASP A 105 12.48 2.93 -8.98
N GLN A 106 12.69 2.75 -7.67
CA GLN A 106 12.02 3.59 -6.69
C GLN A 106 12.56 5.01 -6.88
N ALA A 107 11.74 5.91 -7.44
CA ALA A 107 11.98 7.33 -7.22
C ALA A 107 12.11 7.53 -5.70
N PRO A 108 13.05 8.36 -5.21
CA PRO A 108 13.19 8.57 -3.77
C PRO A 108 11.82 8.96 -3.24
N LEU A 109 11.24 8.12 -2.38
CA LEU A 109 9.97 8.41 -1.73
C LEU A 109 10.14 9.79 -1.11
N ARG A 110 9.47 10.81 -1.65
CA ARG A 110 9.47 12.13 -1.03
C ARG A 110 8.91 11.91 0.37
N SER A 111 9.76 12.12 1.37
CA SER A 111 9.36 12.06 2.77
C SER A 111 8.08 12.90 2.93
N PRO A 112 7.02 12.38 3.58
CA PRO A 112 5.91 13.23 3.96
C PRO A 112 6.49 14.32 4.86
N VAL A 113 6.26 15.57 4.47
CA VAL A 113 6.52 16.77 5.28
C VAL A 113 5.49 16.82 6.40
#